data_AF-A0A4R1VXD6-F1
#
_entry.id   AF-A0A4R1VXD6-F1
#
_cell.length_a   1.000
_cell.length_b   1.000
_cell.length_c   1.000
_cell.angle_alpha   90.00
_cell.angle_beta   90.00
_cell.angle_gamma   90.00
#
_symmetry.space_group_name_H-M   'P 1'
#
loop_
_entity.id
_entity.type
_entity.pdbx_description
1 polymer ?
#
loop_
_entity_poly.entity_id
_entity_poly.type
_entity_poly.pdbx_seq_one_letter_code
_entity_poly.pdbx_strand_id
1 'polypeptide(L)'
;MRIIYHASRWIFGLWYLFSGAEYFTPFDLQPLGNTPLGQEFTLALIHSGLFAWIKVIEIAIAVLVLADRMMPLVAVAAVPLTAVIAYWNFALEWGAIEAIFGTLTVVFNAVLLWPYRVYYLPAITAWRGRRDFGASLAPPGIDTITSVNV
;
A
#
# COMPACT_ATOMS: atom_id res chain seq x y z
N MET A 1 12.43 17.17 -0.28
CA MET A 1 11.96 15.76 -0.22
C MET A 1 11.38 15.34 1.12
N ARG A 2 12.00 15.58 2.28
CA ARG A 2 11.43 15.20 3.59
C ARG A 2 10.02 15.79 3.86
N ILE A 3 9.83 17.08 3.60
CA ILE A 3 8.52 17.74 3.79
C ILE A 3 7.45 17.10 2.88
N ILE A 4 7.78 16.91 1.60
CA ILE A 4 6.88 16.28 0.62
C ILE A 4 6.50 14.87 1.06
N TYR A 5 7.44 14.08 1.55
CA TYR A 5 7.17 12.75 2.09
C TYR A 5 6.21 12.80 3.28
N HIS A 6 6.48 13.62 4.31
CA HIS A 6 5.62 13.67 5.48
C HIS A 6 4.24 14.23 5.17
N ALA A 7 4.13 15.23 4.29
CA ALA A 7 2.84 15.75 3.83
C ALA A 7 2.06 14.68 3.06
N SER A 8 2.71 13.99 2.11
CA SER A 8 2.10 12.89 1.35
C SER A 8 1.64 11.77 2.27
N ARG A 9 2.43 11.42 3.28
CA ARG A 9 2.10 10.40 4.28
C ARG A 9 0.84 10.75 5.06
N TRP A 10 0.72 11.99 5.53
CA TRP A 10 -0.47 12.44 6.24
C TRP A 10 -1.70 12.46 5.33
N ILE A 11 -1.58 13.03 4.13
CA ILE A 11 -2.69 13.10 3.18
C ILE A 11 -3.16 11.69 2.77
N PHE A 12 -2.24 10.84 2.34
CA PHE A 12 -2.53 9.47 1.93
C PHE A 12 -3.12 8.64 3.08
N GLY A 13 -2.51 8.71 4.27
CA GLY A 13 -2.97 7.97 5.44
C GLY A 13 -4.35 8.42 5.91
N LEU A 14 -4.61 9.73 6.00
CA LEU A 14 -5.92 10.24 6.41
C LEU A 14 -7.00 9.90 5.38
N TRP A 15 -6.66 9.98 4.10
CA TRP A 15 -7.58 9.62 3.03
C TRP A 15 -7.92 8.13 3.06
N TYR A 16 -6.93 7.24 3.11
CA TYR A 16 -7.20 5.79 3.22
C TYR A 16 -8.00 5.47 4.48
N LEU A 17 -7.71 6.13 5.61
CA LEU A 17 -8.48 5.94 6.83
C LEU A 17 -9.94 6.35 6.66
N PHE A 18 -10.17 7.51 6.05
CA PHE A 18 -11.51 8.03 5.78
C PHE A 18 -12.27 7.10 4.83
N SER A 19 -11.70 6.77 3.66
CA SER A 19 -12.35 5.90 2.67
C SER A 19 -12.59 4.49 3.21
N GLY A 20 -11.69 3.98 4.04
CA GLY A 20 -11.83 2.69 4.70
C GLY A 20 -13.00 2.69 5.69
N ALA A 21 -13.10 3.75 6.48
CA ALA A 21 -14.14 3.91 7.49
C ALA A 21 -15.53 4.12 6.89
N GLU A 22 -15.66 4.82 5.75
CA GLU A 22 -16.94 5.12 5.09
C GLU A 22 -17.81 3.88 4.92
N TYR A 23 -17.21 2.76 4.49
CA TYR A 23 -17.93 1.49 4.30
C TYR A 23 -18.58 0.93 5.58
N PHE A 24 -18.02 1.22 6.75
CA PHE A 24 -18.54 0.75 8.04
C PHE A 24 -19.47 1.75 8.73
N THR A 25 -19.69 2.91 8.12
CA THR A 25 -20.60 3.92 8.65
C THR A 25 -22.01 3.77 8.07
N PRO A 26 -23.06 4.11 8.83
CA PRO A 26 -24.45 4.02 8.36
C PRO A 26 -24.86 5.14 7.40
N PHE A 27 -23.90 5.89 6.84
CA PHE A 27 -24.16 7.10 6.07
C PHE A 27 -24.15 6.88 4.55
N ASP A 28 -23.97 5.64 4.09
CA ASP A 28 -23.91 5.27 2.67
C ASP A 28 -22.96 6.15 1.84
N LEU A 29 -21.84 6.55 2.47
CA LEU A 29 -20.84 7.44 1.85
C LEU A 29 -19.97 6.71 0.82
N GLN A 30 -20.01 5.37 0.80
CA GLN A 30 -19.20 4.56 -0.10
C GLN A 30 -19.59 4.83 -1.57
N PRO A 31 -18.72 5.40 -2.40
CA PRO A 31 -19.00 5.58 -3.81
C PRO A 31 -19.17 4.21 -4.48
N LEU A 32 -20.30 4.03 -5.18
CA LEU A 32 -20.58 2.84 -5.98
C LEU A 32 -19.96 2.94 -7.38
N GLY A 33 -19.79 4.17 -7.88
CA GLY A 33 -19.41 4.46 -9.27
C GLY A 33 -20.50 5.26 -9.97
N ASN A 34 -20.11 6.08 -10.94
CA ASN A 34 -21.02 6.87 -11.77
C ASN A 34 -21.34 6.14 -13.08
N THR A 35 -20.54 5.15 -13.45
CA THR A 35 -20.74 4.32 -14.64
C THR A 35 -21.41 2.99 -14.28
N PRO A 36 -22.14 2.36 -15.22
CA PRO A 36 -22.71 1.03 -14.98
C PRO A 36 -21.65 -0.02 -14.62
N LEU A 37 -20.49 0.02 -15.29
CA LEU A 37 -19.42 -0.95 -15.07
C LEU A 37 -18.73 -0.77 -13.70
N GLY A 38 -18.48 0.47 -13.29
CA GLY A 38 -17.96 0.78 -11.96
C GLY A 38 -18.92 0.35 -10.86
N GLN A 39 -20.23 0.58 -11.05
CA GLN A 39 -21.28 0.12 -10.12
C GLN A 39 -21.33 -1.39 -10.01
N GLU A 40 -21.38 -2.12 -11.12
CA GLU A 40 -21.40 -3.58 -11.14
C GLU A 40 -20.18 -4.18 -10.43
N PHE A 41 -18.99 -3.62 -10.68
CA PHE A 41 -17.76 -4.05 -10.03
C PHE A 41 -17.81 -3.83 -8.51
N THR A 42 -18.18 -2.62 -8.06
CA THR A 42 -18.26 -2.31 -6.63
C THR A 42 -19.32 -3.17 -5.92
N LEU A 43 -20.49 -3.34 -6.52
CA LEU A 43 -21.56 -4.18 -5.98
C LEU A 43 -21.15 -5.66 -5.92
N ALA A 44 -20.44 -6.18 -6.93
CA ALA A 44 -19.94 -7.55 -6.91
C ALA A 44 -18.95 -7.77 -5.75
N LEU A 45 -18.08 -6.80 -5.47
CA LEU A 45 -17.19 -6.85 -4.31
C LEU A 45 -17.96 -6.81 -2.98
N ILE A 46 -19.00 -5.98 -2.89
CA ILE A 46 -19.82 -5.86 -1.68
C ILE A 46 -20.60 -7.17 -1.45
N HIS A 47 -21.29 -7.68 -2.46
CA HIS A 47 -22.11 -8.89 -2.36
C HIS A 47 -21.28 -10.14 -2.09
N SER A 48 -20.03 -10.20 -2.57
CA SER A 48 -19.11 -11.30 -2.26
C SER A 48 -18.49 -11.19 -0.86
N GLY A 49 -18.67 -10.06 -0.16
CA GLY A 49 -18.03 -9.78 1.13
C GLY A 49 -16.53 -9.41 1.02
N LEU A 50 -15.95 -9.45 -0.18
CA LEU A 50 -14.55 -9.10 -0.40
C LEU A 50 -14.29 -7.61 -0.12
N PHE A 51 -15.28 -6.75 -0.37
CA PHE A 51 -15.15 -5.31 -0.14
C PHE A 51 -14.89 -4.98 1.33
N ALA A 52 -15.50 -5.70 2.27
CA ALA A 52 -15.25 -5.52 3.70
C ALA A 52 -13.78 -5.79 4.06
N TRP A 53 -13.19 -6.85 3.49
CA TRP A 53 -11.77 -7.16 3.70
C TRP A 53 -10.85 -6.12 3.10
N ILE A 54 -11.16 -5.63 1.89
CA ILE A 54 -10.42 -4.53 1.26
C ILE A 54 -10.39 -3.32 2.20
N LYS A 55 -11.55 -2.95 2.77
CA LYS A 55 -11.68 -1.80 3.66
C LYS A 55 -10.98 -1.99 5.01
N VAL A 56 -11.00 -3.19 5.59
CA VAL A 56 -10.19 -3.49 6.78
C VAL A 56 -8.68 -3.34 6.51
N ILE A 57 -8.21 -3.86 5.37
CA ILE A 57 -6.79 -3.74 4.99
C ILE A 57 -6.43 -2.27 4.73
N GLU A 58 -7.30 -1.52 4.06
CA GLU A 58 -7.15 -0.08 3.81
C GLU A 58 -6.99 0.71 5.12
N ILE A 59 -7.84 0.45 6.12
CA ILE A 59 -7.73 1.03 7.47
C ILE A 59 -6.43 0.60 8.15
N ALA A 60 -6.06 -0.68 8.10
CA ALA A 60 -4.84 -1.17 8.75
C ALA A 60 -3.58 -0.50 8.17
N ILE A 61 -3.50 -0.39 6.84
CA ILE A 61 -2.45 0.35 6.15
C ILE A 61 -2.46 1.81 6.59
N ALA A 62 -3.61 2.47 6.56
CA ALA A 62 -3.75 3.87 6.95
C ALA A 62 -3.23 4.15 8.36
N VAL A 63 -3.62 3.32 9.34
CA VAL A 63 -3.16 3.44 10.74
C VAL A 63 -1.65 3.32 10.82
N LEU A 64 -1.05 2.34 10.14
CA LEU A 64 0.41 2.15 10.16
C LEU A 64 1.15 3.30 9.45
N VAL A 65 0.63 3.79 8.32
CA VAL A 65 1.14 4.97 7.60
C VAL A 65 1.12 6.19 8.53
N LEU A 66 0.01 6.45 9.22
CA LEU A 66 -0.15 7.59 10.12
C LEU A 66 0.71 7.48 11.39
N ALA A 67 0.90 6.25 11.89
CA ALA A 67 1.81 5.97 13.00
C ALA A 67 3.30 6.00 12.61
N ASP A 68 3.62 6.12 11.32
CA ASP A 68 4.99 6.04 10.77
C ASP A 68 5.71 4.72 11.16
N ARG A 69 4.96 3.62 11.20
CA ARG A 69 5.46 2.30 11.60
C ARG A 69 5.53 1.35 10.42
N MET A 70 6.59 0.53 10.40
CA MET A 70 6.81 -0.52 9.39
C MET A 70 6.75 -0.01 7.95
N MET A 71 7.17 1.24 7.73
CA MET A 71 6.91 1.93 6.47
C MET A 71 7.38 1.23 5.20
N PRO A 72 8.55 0.55 5.17
CA PRO A 72 8.92 -0.23 3.99
C PRO A 72 7.91 -1.33 3.65
N LEU A 73 7.40 -2.03 4.65
CA LEU A 73 6.41 -3.09 4.43
C LEU A 73 5.07 -2.51 3.99
N VAL A 74 4.61 -1.46 4.68
CA VAL A 74 3.28 -0.87 4.49
C VAL A 74 3.16 -0.17 3.14
N ALA A 75 4.21 0.54 2.71
CA ALA A 75 4.24 1.20 1.40
C ALA A 75 4.12 0.19 0.25
N VAL A 76 4.75 -0.99 0.36
CA VAL A 76 4.62 -2.08 -0.61
C VAL A 76 3.26 -2.77 -0.50
N ALA A 77 2.77 -3.01 0.71
CA ALA A 77 1.45 -3.62 0.93
C ALA A 77 0.30 -2.79 0.35
N ALA A 78 0.46 -1.47 0.25
CA ALA A 78 -0.49 -0.56 -0.39
C ALA A 78 -0.50 -0.62 -1.94
N VAL A 79 0.53 -1.19 -2.58
CA VAL A 79 0.63 -1.28 -4.05
C VAL A 79 -0.54 -2.02 -4.69
N PRO A 80 -0.93 -3.26 -4.26
CA PRO A 80 -2.06 -3.97 -4.87
C PRO A 80 -3.38 -3.21 -4.72
N LEU A 81 -3.63 -2.58 -3.56
CA LEU A 81 -4.79 -1.69 -3.38
C LEU A 81 -4.75 -0.50 -4.33
N THR A 82 -3.60 0.15 -4.42
CA THR A 82 -3.37 1.28 -5.34
C THR A 82 -3.65 0.89 -6.79
N ALA A 83 -3.24 -0.31 -7.21
CA ALA A 83 -3.49 -0.81 -8.55
C ALA A 83 -4.99 -1.00 -8.84
N VAL A 84 -5.75 -1.56 -7.89
CA VAL A 84 -7.21 -1.72 -8.02
C VAL A 84 -7.91 -0.37 -8.04
N ILE A 85 -7.51 0.57 -7.17
CA ILE A 85 -8.07 1.94 -7.14
C ILE A 85 -7.77 2.66 -8.46
N ALA A 86 -6.56 2.54 -8.98
CA ALA A 86 -6.18 3.12 -10.27
C ALA A 86 -6.98 2.51 -11.43
N TYR A 87 -7.15 1.18 -11.46
CA TYR A 87 -8.00 0.51 -12.45
C TYR A 87 -9.45 1.00 -12.37
N TRP A 88 -10.01 1.11 -11.17
CA TRP A 88 -11.35 1.63 -10.97
C TRP A 88 -11.50 3.06 -11.50
N ASN A 89 -10.55 3.95 -11.19
CA ASN A 89 -10.59 5.36 -11.61
C ASN A 89 -10.27 5.62 -13.09
N PHE A 90 -9.50 4.75 -13.75
CA PHE A 90 -9.08 4.97 -15.14
C PHE A 90 -9.78 4.09 -16.18
N ALA A 91 -10.20 2.89 -15.79
CA ALA A 91 -10.77 1.91 -16.72
C ALA A 91 -12.28 1.70 -16.52
N LEU A 92 -12.76 1.84 -15.28
CA LEU A 92 -14.18 1.64 -14.97
C LEU A 92 -14.92 2.97 -15.00
N GLU A 93 -14.38 3.99 -14.32
CA GLU A 93 -14.95 5.33 -14.29
C GLU A 93 -14.30 6.26 -15.33
N TRP A 94 -15.12 7.13 -15.93
CA TRP A 94 -14.67 8.10 -16.93
C TRP A 94 -15.00 9.50 -16.46
N GLY A 95 -13.99 10.21 -15.94
CA GLY A 95 -14.15 11.60 -15.55
C GLY A 95 -12.82 12.23 -15.14
N ALA A 96 -12.76 13.56 -15.25
CA ALA A 96 -11.55 14.31 -14.93
C ALA A 96 -11.21 14.22 -13.44
N ILE A 97 -12.23 14.18 -12.58
CA ILE A 97 -12.09 14.12 -11.13
C ILE A 97 -11.50 12.76 -10.74
N GLU A 98 -12.07 11.68 -11.25
CA GLU A 98 -11.67 10.29 -11.06
C GLU A 98 -10.24 10.07 -11.57
N ALA A 99 -9.91 10.60 -12.75
CA ALA A 99 -8.55 10.54 -13.27
C ALA A 99 -7.52 11.24 -12.35
N ILE A 100 -7.89 12.39 -11.76
CA ILE A 100 -7.04 13.09 -10.78
C ILE A 100 -6.89 12.22 -9.52
N PHE A 101 -7.98 11.68 -9.00
CA PHE A 101 -7.98 10.82 -7.81
C PHE A 101 -7.14 9.54 -8.02
N GLY A 102 -7.29 8.86 -9.15
CA GLY A 102 -6.46 7.71 -9.54
C GLY A 102 -4.98 8.08 -9.63
N THR A 103 -4.67 9.20 -10.29
CA THR A 103 -3.29 9.69 -10.44
C THR A 103 -2.65 10.02 -9.09
N LEU A 104 -3.34 10.78 -8.24
CA LEU A 104 -2.86 11.16 -6.93
C LEU A 104 -2.60 9.93 -6.05
N THR A 105 -3.48 8.93 -6.11
CA THR A 105 -3.30 7.68 -5.36
C THR A 105 -1.99 6.98 -5.75
N VAL A 106 -1.72 6.84 -7.06
CA VAL A 106 -0.48 6.25 -7.58
C VAL A 106 0.75 7.08 -7.18
N VAL A 107 0.66 8.40 -7.34
CA VAL A 107 1.77 9.32 -7.00
C VAL A 107 2.10 9.26 -5.51
N PHE A 108 1.10 9.31 -4.62
CA PHE A 108 1.34 9.24 -3.19
C PHE A 108 1.96 7.91 -2.77
N ASN A 109 1.47 6.79 -3.30
CA ASN A 109 2.08 5.49 -3.01
C ASN A 109 3.53 5.41 -3.51
N ALA A 110 3.83 5.95 -4.70
CA ALA A 110 5.19 6.06 -5.22
C ALA A 110 6.10 6.95 -4.34
N VAL A 111 5.59 8.08 -3.86
CA VAL A 111 6.32 8.97 -2.93
C VAL A 111 6.62 8.27 -1.61
N LEU A 112 5.71 7.44 -1.10
CA LEU A 112 5.93 6.63 0.11
C LEU A 112 6.99 5.55 -0.10
N LEU A 113 7.05 4.93 -1.29
CA LEU A 113 8.05 3.93 -1.64
C LEU A 113 9.46 4.53 -1.86
N TRP A 114 9.54 5.75 -2.38
CA TRP A 114 10.77 6.35 -2.87
C TRP A 114 11.95 6.42 -1.87
N PRO A 115 11.75 6.78 -0.59
CA PRO A 115 12.84 6.78 0.40
C PRO A 115 13.44 5.40 0.63
N TYR A 116 12.63 4.35 0.45
CA TYR A 116 12.99 2.96 0.75
C TYR A 116 13.49 2.18 -0.47
N ARG A 117 13.68 2.82 -1.62
CA ARG A 117 14.14 2.19 -2.86
C ARG A 117 15.40 1.31 -2.70
N VAL A 118 16.32 1.70 -1.82
CA VAL A 118 17.57 0.94 -1.58
C VAL A 118 17.29 -0.42 -0.91
N TYR A 119 16.19 -0.54 -0.15
CA TYR A 119 15.76 -1.81 0.44
C TYR A 119 15.06 -2.72 -0.59
N TYR A 120 14.32 -2.13 -1.54
CA TYR A 120 13.58 -2.91 -2.54
C TYR A 120 14.44 -3.33 -3.73
N LEU A 121 15.42 -2.52 -4.13
CA LEU A 121 16.27 -2.82 -5.29
C LEU A 121 16.96 -4.19 -5.18
N PRO A 122 17.60 -4.56 -4.05
CA PRO A 122 18.15 -5.90 -3.86
C PRO A 122 17.06 -6.97 -3.94
N ALA A 123 15.90 -6.77 -3.32
CA ALA A 123 14.82 -7.76 -3.34
C ALA A 123 14.28 -8.04 -4.75
N ILE A 124 14.15 -7.01 -5.58
CA ILE A 124 13.66 -7.12 -6.97
C ILE A 124 14.74 -7.70 -7.89
N THR A 125 16.01 -7.33 -7.69
CA THR A 125 17.13 -7.79 -8.53
C THR A 125 17.67 -9.16 -8.13
N ALA A 126 17.49 -9.57 -6.87
CA ALA A 126 17.88 -10.87 -6.36
C ALA A 126 16.86 -11.97 -6.71
N TRP A 127 16.35 -11.96 -7.95
CA TRP A 127 15.45 -12.99 -8.49
C TRP A 127 16.02 -14.42 -8.37
N ARG A 128 17.34 -14.55 -8.17
CA ARG A 128 18.06 -15.81 -7.89
C ARG A 128 18.86 -15.77 -6.57
N GLY A 129 18.46 -14.93 -5.62
CA GLY A 129 19.11 -14.81 -4.32
C GLY A 129 19.16 -16.17 -3.60
N ARG A 130 20.29 -16.46 -2.97
CA ARG A 130 20.48 -17.72 -2.24
C ARG A 130 19.53 -17.71 -1.04
N ARG A 131 18.61 -18.68 -0.97
CA ARG A 131 17.67 -18.82 0.16
C ARG A 131 18.48 -19.29 1.36
N ASP A 132 18.49 -18.48 2.41
CA ASP A 132 19.05 -18.90 3.69
C ASP A 132 17.95 -19.61 4.48
N PHE A 133 18.21 -20.88 4.81
CA PHE A 133 17.35 -21.71 5.66
C PHE A 133 17.98 -21.90 7.05
N GLY A 134 19.09 -21.22 7.33
CA GLY A 134 19.69 -21.20 8.65
C GLY A 134 18.71 -20.63 9.67
N ALA A 135 18.69 -21.22 10.86
CA ALA A 135 17.92 -20.68 11.98
C ALA A 135 18.56 -19.40 12.57
N SER A 136 19.78 -19.04 12.13
CA SER A 136 20.49 -17.85 12.57
C SER A 136 20.00 -16.61 11.81
N LEU A 137 19.51 -15.61 12.53
CA LEU A 137 19.26 -14.26 11.99
C LEU A 137 20.55 -13.46 11.78
N ALA A 138 21.71 -14.05 12.05
CA ALA A 138 23.00 -13.43 11.82
C ALA A 138 23.25 -13.29 10.31
N PRO A 139 23.68 -12.12 9.82
CA PRO A 139 24.10 -11.98 8.45
C PRO A 139 25.23 -12.99 8.16
N PRO A 140 25.20 -13.69 7.02
CA PRO A 140 26.31 -14.57 6.65
C PRO A 140 27.60 -13.74 6.54
N GLY A 141 28.52 -13.92 7.50
CA GLY A 141 29.83 -13.27 7.49
C GLY A 141 30.39 -12.72 8.82
N ILE A 142 29.73 -12.88 9.97
CA ILE A 142 30.29 -12.48 11.28
C ILE A 142 30.47 -13.68 12.21
N ASP A 143 31.06 -14.76 11.73
CA ASP A 143 31.38 -15.93 12.56
C ASP A 143 32.79 -16.45 12.26
N THR A 144 33.84 -15.62 12.24
CA THR A 144 35.22 -16.19 12.19
C THR A 144 36.42 -15.30 12.57
N ILE A 145 36.36 -14.29 13.45
CA ILE A 145 37.63 -13.66 13.92
C ILE A 145 37.56 -13.18 15.38
N THR A 146 37.30 -14.05 16.36
CA THR A 146 37.58 -13.74 17.78
C THR A 146 37.68 -14.98 18.68
N SER A 147 38.30 -16.06 18.19
CA SER A 147 38.70 -17.15 19.09
C SER A 147 39.93 -17.90 18.59
N VAL A 148 41.08 -17.22 18.52
CA VAL A 148 42.37 -17.90 18.64
C VAL A 148 43.22 -17.09 19.61
N ASN A 149 43.26 -17.58 20.85
CA ASN A 149 44.29 -17.27 21.82
C ASN A 149 45.65 -17.72 21.26
N VAL A 150 46.59 -16.78 21.17
CA VAL A 150 48.02 -17.03 21.46
C VAL A 150 48.53 -15.81 22.22
#